data_AF-A0A3D0HC20-F1
#
_entry.id   AF-A0A3D0HC20-F1
#
_cell.length_a   1.000
_cell.length_b   1.000
_cell.length_c   1.000
_cell.angle_alpha   90.00
_cell.angle_beta   90.00
_cell.angle_gamma   90.00
#
_symmetry.space_group_name_H-M   'P 1'
#
loop_
_entity.id
_entity.type
_entity.pdbx_description
1 polymer ?
#
loop_
_entity_poly.entity_id
_entity_poly.type
_entity_poly.pdbx_seq_one_letter_code
_entity_poly.pdbx_strand_id
1 'polypeptide(L)'
;DLLSISADVRTINDTVLLMQAGYLTIKAVRGDMVYLGYPNGEVAQTMAKFYAALMLEKPALDMISEGVIRSHLENCDVPAFVTDVNKAFLAIDYKEYPVTSETNCRAMVSMFLNGAGLTAQSETHNALGRSDLEFTIGETRWVLEFKYAAGKDNPGALLEKALSQMEGRMYGRQSGASRLMRVGLVFSEDKRQIVAFRALEPMTL
;
A
#
# COMPACT_ATOMS: atom_id res chain seq x y z
N ASP A 1 -32.18 35.86 -3.73
CA ASP A 1 -32.04 35.17 -2.44
C ASP A 1 -30.88 34.21 -2.43
N LEU A 2 -29.75 34.73 -1.97
CA LEU A 2 -28.58 33.97 -1.56
C LEU A 2 -28.92 33.24 -0.27
N LEU A 3 -29.16 31.94 -0.34
CA LEU A 3 -29.05 31.08 0.84
C LEU A 3 -27.65 30.50 0.87
N SER A 4 -26.90 31.12 1.77
CA SER A 4 -25.56 30.80 2.23
C SER A 4 -25.34 29.30 2.48
N ILE A 5 -24.73 28.61 1.53
CA ILE A 5 -23.76 27.55 1.86
C ILE A 5 -22.40 28.25 1.93
N SER A 6 -22.28 29.14 2.90
CA SER A 6 -21.00 29.54 3.47
C SER A 6 -20.79 28.65 4.70
N ALA A 7 -20.91 27.33 4.50
CA ALA A 7 -20.18 26.43 5.36
C ALA A 7 -18.72 26.66 4.97
N ASP A 8 -17.95 27.22 5.89
CA ASP A 8 -16.51 27.40 5.73
C ASP A 8 -15.95 26.08 5.18
N VAL A 9 -15.52 26.09 3.90
CA VAL A 9 -15.07 24.89 3.17
C VAL A 9 -13.96 24.18 3.96
N ARG A 10 -13.31 24.88 4.89
CA ARG A 10 -12.27 24.41 5.80
C ARG A 10 -12.79 23.64 7.03
N THR A 11 -14.10 23.56 7.24
CA THR A 11 -14.73 22.91 8.41
C THR A 11 -15.61 21.72 8.06
N ILE A 12 -15.84 21.46 6.77
CA ILE A 12 -16.60 20.29 6.31
C ILE A 12 -15.68 19.08 6.42
N ASN A 13 -16.14 18.02 7.08
CA ASN A 13 -15.42 16.76 7.14
C ASN A 13 -15.25 16.19 5.73
N ASP A 14 -14.00 16.02 5.28
CA ASP A 14 -13.65 15.50 3.94
C ASP A 14 -14.38 14.18 3.62
N THR A 15 -14.62 13.35 4.63
CA THR A 15 -15.37 12.09 4.49
C THR A 15 -16.83 12.34 4.08
N VAL A 16 -17.47 13.35 4.68
CA VAL A 16 -18.86 13.74 4.36
C VAL A 16 -18.92 14.37 2.98
N LEU A 17 -17.95 15.21 2.63
CA LEU A 17 -17.85 15.84 1.31
C LEU A 17 -17.69 14.77 0.22
N LEU A 18 -16.77 13.83 0.39
CA LEU A 18 -16.54 12.74 -0.55
C LEU A 18 -17.74 11.80 -0.66
N MET A 19 -18.48 11.58 0.43
CA MET A 19 -19.73 10.81 0.39
C MET A 19 -20.82 11.53 -0.39
N GLN A 20 -21.03 12.83 -0.15
CA GLN A 20 -22.04 13.63 -0.86
C GLN A 20 -21.72 13.80 -2.35
N ALA A 21 -20.43 13.91 -2.69
CA ALA A 21 -19.95 13.97 -4.06
C ALA A 21 -19.97 12.59 -4.78
N GLY A 22 -20.31 11.51 -4.08
CA GLY A 22 -20.38 10.16 -4.64
C GLY A 22 -19.04 9.42 -4.77
N TYR A 23 -17.95 9.97 -4.22
CA TYR A 23 -16.63 9.32 -4.18
C TYR A 23 -16.52 8.26 -3.08
N LEU A 24 -17.31 8.36 -2.00
CA LEU A 24 -17.44 7.31 -0.99
C LEU A 24 -18.89 6.82 -0.91
N THR A 25 -19.05 5.52 -0.75
CA THR A 25 -20.35 4.87 -0.51
C THR A 25 -20.27 3.94 0.71
N ILE A 26 -21.43 3.60 1.26
CA ILE A 26 -21.54 2.65 2.37
C ILE A 26 -21.23 1.25 1.82
N LYS A 27 -20.16 0.63 2.33
CA LYS A 27 -19.77 -0.74 2.01
C LYS A 27 -20.34 -1.75 2.99
N ALA A 28 -20.44 -1.37 4.26
CA ALA A 28 -21.00 -2.22 5.29
C ALA A 28 -21.53 -1.38 6.45
N VAL A 29 -22.48 -1.95 7.19
CA VAL A 29 -22.90 -1.45 8.50
C VAL A 29 -22.72 -2.61 9.47
N ARG A 30 -21.98 -2.39 10.57
CA ARG A 30 -21.80 -3.40 11.62
C ARG A 30 -22.07 -2.74 12.97
N GLY A 31 -23.16 -3.16 13.62
CA GLY A 31 -23.64 -2.50 14.84
C GLY A 31 -24.03 -1.05 14.55
N ASP A 32 -23.41 -0.12 15.28
CA ASP A 32 -23.54 1.33 15.15
C ASP A 32 -22.49 1.96 14.22
N MET A 33 -21.56 1.17 13.66
CA MET A 33 -20.51 1.66 12.78
C MET A 33 -20.84 1.50 11.30
N VAL A 34 -20.62 2.57 10.53
CA VAL A 34 -20.76 2.61 9.07
C VAL A 34 -19.37 2.61 8.43
N TYR A 35 -19.12 1.64 7.55
CA TYR A 35 -17.87 1.52 6.80
C TYR A 35 -18.06 2.12 5.42
N LEU A 36 -17.26 3.15 5.13
CA LEU A 36 -17.24 3.83 3.84
C LEU A 36 -16.11 3.28 2.97
N GLY A 37 -16.33 3.26 1.66
CA GLY A 37 -15.31 2.90 0.68
C GLY A 37 -15.69 3.36 -0.72
N TYR A 38 -14.76 3.24 -1.66
CA TYR A 38 -14.98 3.69 -3.04
C TYR A 38 -16.08 2.88 -3.73
N PRO A 39 -16.97 3.51 -4.52
CA PRO A 39 -18.10 2.82 -5.15
C PRO A 39 -17.65 1.69 -6.07
N ASN A 40 -16.59 1.91 -6.86
CA ASN A 40 -16.02 0.95 -7.80
C ASN A 40 -14.49 1.06 -7.86
N GLY A 41 -13.86 0.16 -8.62
CA GLY A 41 -12.41 0.10 -8.78
C GLY A 41 -11.82 1.31 -9.55
N GLU A 42 -12.56 1.88 -10.49
CA GLU A 42 -12.11 3.04 -11.29
C GLU A 42 -11.99 4.29 -10.41
N VAL A 43 -12.96 4.51 -9.53
CA VAL A 43 -12.93 5.61 -8.56
C VAL A 43 -11.81 5.42 -7.56
N ALA A 44 -11.61 4.20 -7.05
CA ALA A 44 -10.49 3.88 -6.17
C ALA A 44 -9.14 4.17 -6.85
N GLN A 45 -8.98 3.74 -8.11
CA GLN A 45 -7.77 3.97 -8.89
C GLN A 45 -7.53 5.46 -9.17
N THR A 46 -8.58 6.19 -9.56
CA THR A 46 -8.48 7.64 -9.85
C THR A 46 -8.12 8.43 -8.60
N MET A 47 -8.73 8.11 -7.46
CA MET A 47 -8.40 8.74 -6.19
C MET A 47 -6.99 8.38 -5.73
N ALA A 48 -6.55 7.12 -5.90
CA ALA A 48 -5.17 6.73 -5.62
C ALA A 48 -4.17 7.51 -6.47
N LYS A 49 -4.43 7.66 -7.79
CA LYS A 49 -3.61 8.48 -8.70
C LYS A 49 -3.59 9.94 -8.28
N PHE A 50 -4.73 10.50 -7.91
CA PHE A 50 -4.83 11.89 -7.46
C PHE A 50 -4.05 12.13 -6.16
N TYR A 51 -4.23 11.28 -5.15
CA TYR A 51 -3.45 11.38 -3.91
C TYR A 51 -1.95 11.20 -4.16
N ALA A 52 -1.58 10.27 -5.06
CA ALA A 52 -0.17 10.06 -5.40
C ALA A 52 0.41 11.32 -6.05
N ALA A 53 -0.35 11.99 -6.91
CA ALA A 53 0.05 13.24 -7.53
C ALA A 53 0.17 14.42 -6.55
N LEU A 54 -0.62 14.43 -5.47
CA LEU A 54 -0.52 15.44 -4.42
C LEU A 54 0.69 15.22 -3.51
N MET A 55 1.05 13.96 -3.25
CA MET A 55 2.13 13.60 -2.34
C MET A 55 3.52 13.58 -3.00
N LEU A 56 3.58 13.46 -4.32
CA LEU A 56 4.82 13.27 -5.06
C LEU A 56 5.24 14.51 -5.84
N GLU A 57 6.54 14.82 -5.81
CA GLU A 57 7.11 15.78 -6.76
C GLU A 57 6.97 15.25 -8.21
N LYS A 58 6.85 16.17 -9.19
CA LYS A 58 6.70 15.85 -10.64
C LYS A 58 7.60 14.70 -11.17
N PRO A 59 8.88 14.57 -10.78
CA PRO A 59 9.73 13.47 -11.24
C PRO A 59 9.23 12.07 -10.84
N ALA A 60 8.53 11.95 -9.71
CA ALA A 60 7.98 10.68 -9.25
C ALA A 60 6.62 10.37 -9.87
N LEU A 61 5.90 11.37 -10.39
CA LEU A 61 4.69 11.15 -11.18
C LEU A 61 5.01 10.48 -12.53
N ASP A 62 6.07 10.92 -13.22
CA ASP A 62 6.56 10.29 -14.45
C ASP A 62 7.05 8.85 -14.22
N MET A 63 7.42 8.57 -12.98
CA MET A 63 7.88 7.25 -12.53
C MET A 63 6.73 6.29 -12.19
N ILE A 64 5.55 6.80 -11.85
CA ILE A 64 4.27 6.06 -11.88
C ILE A 64 3.78 5.91 -13.34
N SER A 65 4.66 5.95 -14.34
CA SER A 65 4.32 5.39 -15.64
C SER A 65 4.06 3.90 -15.44
N GLU A 66 2.78 3.53 -15.51
CA GLU A 66 2.20 2.23 -15.14
C GLU A 66 2.97 1.02 -15.70
N GLY A 67 3.74 1.19 -16.78
CA GLY A 67 4.50 0.12 -17.43
C GLY A 67 5.74 -0.37 -16.69
N VAL A 68 6.51 0.50 -16.02
CA VAL A 68 7.85 0.12 -15.49
C VAL A 68 7.72 -0.79 -14.28
N ILE A 69 6.99 -0.36 -13.25
CA ILE A 69 6.79 -1.17 -12.03
C ILE A 69 6.04 -2.47 -12.32
N ARG A 70 5.06 -2.41 -13.24
CA ARG A 70 4.32 -3.60 -13.72
C ARG A 70 5.28 -4.61 -14.33
N SER A 71 6.22 -4.17 -15.18
CA SER A 71 7.20 -5.06 -15.80
C SER A 71 8.14 -5.74 -14.79
N HIS A 72 8.60 -5.02 -13.75
CA HIS A 72 9.44 -5.61 -12.71
C HIS A 72 8.66 -6.66 -11.89
N LEU A 73 7.39 -6.38 -11.59
CA LEU A 73 6.52 -7.29 -10.85
C LEU A 73 6.11 -8.52 -11.68
N GLU A 74 5.84 -8.39 -12.97
CA GLU A 74 5.55 -9.52 -13.87
C GLU A 74 6.77 -10.45 -14.01
N ASN A 75 7.98 -9.88 -14.06
CA ASN A 75 9.24 -10.63 -14.12
C ASN A 75 9.73 -11.17 -12.77
N CYS A 76 9.01 -10.91 -11.67
CA CYS A 76 9.42 -11.28 -10.31
C CYS A 76 10.78 -10.68 -9.90
N ASP A 77 11.14 -9.51 -10.45
CA ASP A 77 12.36 -8.78 -10.13
C ASP A 77 12.17 -7.96 -8.83
N VAL A 78 12.39 -8.64 -7.70
CA VAL A 78 12.25 -8.04 -6.37
C VAL A 78 13.25 -6.88 -6.13
N PRO A 79 14.54 -6.97 -6.49
CA PRO A 79 15.45 -5.84 -6.39
C PRO A 79 15.00 -4.60 -7.17
N ALA A 80 14.51 -4.76 -8.40
CA ALA A 80 14.01 -3.64 -9.20
C ALA A 80 12.74 -3.04 -8.60
N PHE A 81 11.80 -3.88 -8.15
CA PHE A 81 10.60 -3.43 -7.44
C PHE A 81 10.93 -2.63 -6.17
N VAL A 82 11.87 -3.11 -5.33
CA VAL A 82 12.30 -2.39 -4.12
C VAL A 82 12.96 -1.06 -4.47
N THR A 83 13.70 -1.00 -5.58
CA THR A 83 14.29 0.24 -6.08
C THR A 83 13.21 1.25 -6.46
N ASP A 84 12.13 0.81 -7.11
CA ASP A 84 11.01 1.67 -7.48
C ASP A 84 10.29 2.20 -6.26
N VAL A 85 10.00 1.32 -5.29
CA VAL A 85 9.38 1.68 -4.02
C VAL A 85 10.24 2.68 -3.25
N ASN A 86 11.57 2.47 -3.17
CA ASN A 86 12.49 3.39 -2.49
C ASN A 86 12.54 4.77 -3.14
N LYS A 87 12.52 4.84 -4.48
CA LYS A 87 12.43 6.13 -5.18
C LYS A 87 11.11 6.84 -4.85
N ALA A 88 10.00 6.11 -4.74
CA ALA A 88 8.72 6.66 -4.33
C ALA A 88 8.73 7.16 -2.87
N PHE A 89 9.36 6.44 -1.94
CA PHE A 89 9.57 6.89 -0.56
C PHE A 89 10.37 8.20 -0.48
N LEU A 90 11.41 8.35 -1.31
CA LEU A 90 12.28 9.53 -1.32
C LEU A 90 11.62 10.75 -1.98
N ALA A 91 10.62 10.54 -2.82
CA ALA A 91 9.93 11.60 -3.53
C ALA A 91 8.73 12.20 -2.78
N ILE A 92 8.34 11.60 -1.65
CA ILE A 92 7.29 12.12 -0.78
C ILE A 92 7.86 13.19 0.15
N ASP A 93 7.10 14.27 0.34
CA ASP A 93 7.40 15.23 1.40
C ASP A 93 7.19 14.56 2.77
N TYR A 94 8.30 14.10 3.35
CA TYR A 94 8.32 13.45 4.66
C TYR A 94 7.84 14.36 5.80
N LYS A 95 7.87 15.69 5.64
CA LYS A 95 7.35 16.60 6.69
C LYS A 95 5.83 16.57 6.76
N GLU A 96 5.17 16.51 5.61
CA GLU A 96 3.71 16.42 5.54
C GLU A 96 3.22 14.99 5.77
N TYR A 97 3.99 13.99 5.32
CA TYR A 97 3.60 12.57 5.38
C TYR A 97 4.73 11.70 5.99
N PRO A 98 4.95 11.78 7.31
CA PRO A 98 6.01 11.02 7.96
C PRO A 98 5.67 9.53 8.03
N VAL A 99 6.65 8.70 7.69
CA VAL A 99 6.56 7.24 7.83
C VAL A 99 7.13 6.84 9.19
N THR A 100 6.24 6.57 10.14
CA THR A 100 6.59 6.34 11.57
C THR A 100 6.26 4.93 12.07
N SER A 101 5.70 4.07 11.22
CA SER A 101 5.33 2.72 11.61
C SER A 101 5.26 1.76 10.41
N GLU A 102 5.23 0.46 10.71
CA GLU A 102 4.96 -0.59 9.72
C GLU A 102 3.64 -0.35 8.97
N THR A 103 2.62 0.15 9.67
CA THR A 103 1.31 0.44 9.07
C THR A 103 1.40 1.60 8.08
N ASN A 104 2.20 2.64 8.37
CA ASN A 104 2.41 3.73 7.44
C ASN A 104 3.18 3.25 6.20
N CYS A 105 4.26 2.46 6.37
CA CYS A 105 4.98 1.87 5.25
C CYS A 105 4.04 1.09 4.32
N ARG A 106 3.23 0.21 4.90
CA ARG A 106 2.28 -0.62 4.16
C ARG A 106 1.22 0.21 3.45
N ALA A 107 0.62 1.19 4.12
CA ALA A 107 -0.38 2.06 3.52
C ALA A 107 0.18 2.82 2.31
N MET A 108 1.42 3.30 2.42
CA MET A 108 2.06 4.06 1.35
C MET A 108 2.42 3.18 0.15
N VAL A 109 2.99 1.99 0.39
CA VAL A 109 3.24 1.02 -0.69
C VAL A 109 1.94 0.55 -1.34
N SER A 110 0.89 0.33 -0.56
CA SER A 110 -0.45 0.01 -1.09
C SER A 110 -0.97 1.13 -1.98
N MET A 111 -0.83 2.39 -1.56
CA MET A 111 -1.22 3.55 -2.35
C MET A 111 -0.44 3.63 -3.67
N PHE A 112 0.88 3.41 -3.65
CA PHE A 112 1.69 3.37 -4.86
C PHE A 112 1.26 2.26 -5.83
N LEU A 113 1.03 1.04 -5.33
CA LEU A 113 0.58 -0.08 -6.14
C LEU A 113 -0.80 0.18 -6.76
N ASN A 114 -1.75 0.70 -5.97
CA ASN A 114 -3.07 1.08 -6.47
C ASN A 114 -2.99 2.22 -7.50
N GLY A 115 -2.10 3.19 -7.30
CA GLY A 115 -1.80 4.24 -8.28
C GLY A 115 -1.26 3.70 -9.60
N ALA A 116 -0.46 2.63 -9.56
CA ALA A 116 0.02 1.88 -10.72
C ALA A 116 -1.02 0.91 -11.32
N GLY A 117 -2.27 0.94 -10.85
CA GLY A 117 -3.35 0.10 -11.35
C GLY A 117 -3.32 -1.34 -10.84
N LEU A 118 -2.52 -1.64 -9.82
CA LEU A 118 -2.50 -2.94 -9.15
C LEU A 118 -3.42 -2.89 -7.94
N THR A 119 -4.50 -3.69 -7.96
CA THR A 119 -5.45 -3.76 -6.84
C THR A 119 -4.79 -4.43 -5.64
N ALA A 120 -4.15 -3.63 -4.79
CA ALA A 120 -3.47 -4.10 -3.60
C ALA A 120 -4.42 -4.02 -2.40
N GLN A 121 -4.70 -5.16 -1.80
CA GLN A 121 -5.55 -5.30 -0.62
C GLN A 121 -4.67 -5.43 0.62
N SER A 122 -4.83 -4.51 1.56
CA SER A 122 -4.35 -4.71 2.93
C SER A 122 -5.48 -5.38 3.69
N GLU A 123 -5.32 -6.61 4.16
CA GLU A 123 -6.33 -7.22 5.04
C GLU A 123 -6.37 -6.44 6.36
N THR A 124 -7.35 -5.54 6.49
CA THR A 124 -7.63 -4.85 7.74
C THR A 124 -8.27 -5.80 8.75
N HIS A 125 -7.52 -6.09 9.82
CA HIS A 125 -8.04 -6.37 11.16
C HIS A 125 -9.06 -7.52 11.29
N ASN A 126 -8.54 -8.75 11.43
CA ASN A 126 -9.10 -9.67 12.42
C ASN A 126 -8.24 -9.57 13.69
N ALA A 127 -8.86 -9.67 14.87
CA ALA A 127 -8.39 -9.37 16.23
C ALA A 127 -7.10 -10.07 16.75
N LEU A 128 -6.19 -10.45 15.86
CA LEU A 128 -4.93 -11.18 16.11
C LEU A 128 -3.70 -10.49 15.48
N GLY A 129 -3.81 -9.25 14.98
CA GLY A 129 -2.66 -8.47 14.49
C GLY A 129 -2.03 -9.01 13.20
N ARG A 130 -2.81 -9.08 12.12
CA ARG A 130 -2.40 -9.61 10.80
C ARG A 130 -2.21 -8.44 9.81
N SER A 131 -1.03 -8.33 9.18
CA SER A 131 -0.49 -7.09 8.58
C SER A 131 0.35 -7.34 7.30
N ASP A 132 -0.11 -8.21 6.42
CA ASP A 132 0.45 -8.37 5.06
C ASP A 132 -0.21 -7.40 4.06
N LEU A 133 0.51 -7.11 2.97
CA LEU A 133 -0.04 -6.46 1.78
C LEU A 133 -0.04 -7.47 0.64
N GLU A 134 -1.21 -7.69 0.05
CA GLU A 134 -1.36 -8.68 -1.00
C GLU A 134 -1.91 -8.07 -2.29
N PHE A 135 -1.40 -8.56 -3.42
CA PHE A 135 -1.89 -8.20 -4.74
C PHE A 135 -1.58 -9.31 -5.75
N THR A 136 -2.30 -9.33 -6.87
CA THR A 136 -2.09 -10.30 -7.95
C THR A 136 -1.77 -9.56 -9.24
N ILE A 137 -0.77 -10.07 -9.96
CA ILE A 137 -0.33 -9.57 -11.26
C ILE A 137 -0.02 -10.76 -12.18
N GLY A 138 -0.71 -10.82 -13.32
CA GLY A 138 -0.72 -12.03 -14.15
C GLY A 138 -1.18 -13.25 -13.33
N GLU A 139 -0.39 -14.32 -13.34
CA GLU A 139 -0.64 -15.53 -12.54
C GLU A 139 0.11 -15.56 -11.19
N THR A 140 0.77 -14.46 -10.83
CA THR A 140 1.60 -14.37 -9.62
C THR A 140 0.88 -13.59 -8.53
N ARG A 141 0.65 -14.24 -7.39
CA ARG A 141 0.21 -13.58 -6.16
C ARG A 141 1.44 -13.12 -5.39
N TRP A 142 1.44 -11.85 -5.01
CA TRP A 142 2.45 -11.24 -4.18
C TRP A 142 1.93 -11.04 -2.77
N VAL A 143 2.77 -11.37 -1.79
CA VAL A 143 2.54 -11.11 -0.37
C VAL A 143 3.77 -10.39 0.16
N LEU A 144 3.57 -9.18 0.66
CA LEU A 144 4.62 -8.36 1.25
C LEU A 144 4.43 -8.29 2.77
N GLU A 145 5.44 -8.70 3.51
CA GLU A 145 5.50 -8.54 4.97
C GLU A 145 6.48 -7.40 5.30
N PHE A 146 6.00 -6.39 6.01
CA PHE A 146 6.80 -5.22 6.36
C PHE A 146 7.35 -5.33 7.79
N LYS A 147 8.48 -4.67 8.01
CA LYS A 147 9.01 -4.32 9.33
C LYS A 147 9.54 -2.90 9.30
N TYR A 148 9.50 -2.25 10.46
CA TYR A 148 9.98 -0.89 10.65
C TYR A 148 11.19 -0.92 11.59
N ALA A 149 12.31 -0.36 11.14
CA ALA A 149 13.54 -0.25 11.91
C ALA A 149 13.74 1.20 12.35
N ALA A 150 13.77 1.41 13.67
CA ALA A 150 13.98 2.71 14.30
C ALA A 150 15.23 2.70 15.17
N GLY A 151 15.96 3.83 15.21
CA GLY A 151 17.11 4.03 16.07
C GLY A 151 18.17 2.92 15.98
N LYS A 152 18.27 2.06 17.00
CA LYS A 152 19.31 1.00 17.09
C LYS A 152 18.82 -0.38 16.64
N ASP A 153 17.64 -0.47 16.04
CA ASP A 153 17.13 -1.73 15.52
C ASP A 153 18.08 -2.32 14.47
N ASN A 154 18.25 -3.64 14.49
CA ASN A 154 19.03 -4.35 13.49
C ASN A 154 18.12 -4.77 12.32
N PRO A 155 18.29 -4.19 11.12
CA PRO A 155 17.43 -4.52 9.98
C PRO A 155 17.48 -6.00 9.58
N GLY A 156 18.64 -6.65 9.73
CA GLY A 156 18.78 -8.08 9.43
C GLY A 156 17.94 -8.94 10.38
N ALA A 157 17.97 -8.65 11.68
CA ALA A 157 17.15 -9.37 12.65
C ALA A 157 15.65 -9.15 12.45
N LEU A 158 15.24 -7.94 12.04
CA LEU A 158 13.85 -7.65 11.66
C LEU A 158 13.44 -8.39 10.38
N LEU A 159 14.33 -8.48 9.39
CA LEU A 159 14.07 -9.24 8.17
C LEU A 159 13.83 -10.72 8.48
N GLU A 160 14.67 -11.34 9.32
CA GLU A 160 14.46 -12.75 9.71
C GLU A 160 13.12 -12.92 10.44
N LYS A 161 12.72 -11.99 11.31
CA LYS A 161 11.38 -12.01 11.93
C LYS A 161 10.25 -11.95 10.89
N ALA A 162 10.39 -11.11 9.85
CA ALA A 162 9.41 -11.05 8.77
C ALA A 162 9.31 -12.39 8.05
N LEU A 163 10.44 -13.00 7.68
CA LEU A 163 10.48 -14.29 6.99
C LEU A 163 9.86 -15.41 7.83
N SER A 164 10.20 -15.50 9.13
CA SER A 164 9.58 -16.49 10.03
C SER A 164 8.06 -16.31 10.15
N GLN A 165 7.56 -15.07 10.16
CA GLN A 165 6.13 -14.80 10.16
C GLN A 165 5.45 -15.28 8.86
N MET A 166 6.16 -15.26 7.74
CA MET A 166 5.65 -15.72 6.44
C MET A 166 5.70 -17.24 6.26
N GLU A 167 6.66 -17.92 6.90
CA GLU A 167 6.78 -19.39 6.86
C GLU A 167 5.70 -20.08 7.72
N GLY A 168 5.35 -19.49 8.86
CA GLY A 168 4.27 -19.99 9.72
C GLY A 168 2.86 -19.81 9.16
N ARG A 169 2.70 -19.15 8.00
CA ARG A 169 1.41 -18.82 7.38
C ARG A 169 1.17 -19.69 6.14
N MET A 170 0.05 -20.40 6.14
CA MET A 170 -0.51 -21.03 4.93
C MET A 170 -1.24 -19.96 4.14
N TYR A 171 -0.54 -19.23 3.28
CA TYR A 171 -1.16 -18.36 2.28
C TYR A 171 -1.89 -19.26 1.27
N GLY A 172 -3.15 -19.58 1.58
CA GLY A 172 -3.94 -20.55 0.83
C GLY A 172 -4.25 -20.10 -0.59
N ARG A 173 -4.38 -21.07 -1.51
CA ARG A 173 -4.84 -20.93 -2.90
C ARG A 173 -6.08 -20.02 -2.97
N GLN A 174 -5.89 -18.77 -3.36
CA GLN A 174 -6.97 -18.02 -3.99
C GLN A 174 -7.01 -18.46 -5.46
N SER A 175 -8.20 -18.82 -5.93
CA SER A 175 -8.42 -19.36 -7.27
C SER A 175 -7.88 -18.39 -8.35
N GLY A 176 -6.92 -18.85 -9.15
CA GLY A 176 -6.41 -18.14 -10.33
C GLY A 176 -4.90 -17.83 -10.34
N ALA A 177 -4.23 -17.83 -9.19
CA ALA A 177 -2.77 -17.66 -9.13
C ALA A 177 -2.06 -19.03 -9.15
N SER A 178 -1.09 -19.20 -10.04
CA SER A 178 -0.25 -20.40 -10.15
C SER A 178 1.06 -20.28 -9.37
N ARG A 179 1.46 -19.05 -9.01
CA ARG A 179 2.72 -18.75 -8.29
C ARG A 179 2.46 -17.85 -7.08
N LEU A 180 3.19 -18.12 -5.99
CA LEU A 180 3.19 -17.29 -4.79
C LEU A 180 4.58 -16.68 -4.55
N MET A 181 4.68 -15.34 -4.69
CA MET A 181 5.85 -14.55 -4.33
C MET A 181 5.68 -13.96 -2.93
N ARG A 182 6.57 -14.31 -2.01
CA ARG A 182 6.58 -13.80 -0.64
C ARG A 182 7.85 -12.97 -0.43
N VAL A 183 7.70 -11.72 -0.05
CA VAL A 183 8.83 -10.82 0.19
C VAL A 183 8.75 -10.18 1.57
N GLY A 184 9.82 -10.36 2.35
CA GLY A 184 10.04 -9.60 3.59
C GLY A 184 10.75 -8.29 3.28
N LEU A 185 10.27 -7.18 3.84
CA LEU A 185 10.78 -5.82 3.60
C LEU A 185 11.03 -5.11 4.94
N VAL A 186 12.19 -4.47 5.08
CA VAL A 186 12.53 -3.67 6.27
C VAL A 186 12.78 -2.23 5.87
N PHE A 187 11.88 -1.36 6.29
CA PHE A 187 12.02 0.08 6.15
C PHE A 187 12.85 0.66 7.30
N SER A 188 13.77 1.57 7.00
CA SER A 188 14.55 2.31 7.99
C SER A 188 14.02 3.72 8.13
N GLU A 189 13.69 4.13 9.36
CA GLU A 189 13.34 5.51 9.70
C GLU A 189 14.46 6.49 9.30
N ASP A 190 15.69 6.19 9.71
CA ASP A 190 16.85 7.07 9.50
C ASP A 190 17.17 7.27 8.02
N LYS A 191 17.12 6.19 7.23
CA LYS A 191 17.44 6.21 5.80
C LYS A 191 16.23 6.50 4.91
N ARG A 192 15.03 6.54 5.49
CA ARG A 192 13.72 6.75 4.83
C ARG A 192 13.51 5.87 3.60
N GLN A 193 13.97 4.63 3.67
CA GLN A 193 13.89 3.68 2.56
C GLN A 193 13.95 2.24 3.08
N ILE A 194 13.62 1.28 2.22
CA ILE A 194 13.82 -0.14 2.47
C ILE A 194 15.32 -0.43 2.38
N VAL A 195 15.88 -0.98 3.47
CA VAL A 195 17.32 -1.23 3.63
C VAL A 195 17.69 -2.70 3.67
N ALA A 196 16.70 -3.57 3.88
CA ALA A 196 16.87 -5.01 3.85
C ALA A 196 15.61 -5.65 3.28
N PHE A 197 15.78 -6.64 2.40
CA PHE A 197 14.68 -7.39 1.80
C PHE A 197 15.13 -8.79 1.42
N ARG A 198 14.20 -9.73 1.39
CA ARG A 198 14.42 -11.08 0.86
C ARG A 198 13.13 -11.67 0.34
N ALA A 199 13.19 -12.29 -0.84
CA ALA A 199 12.12 -13.11 -1.37
C ALA A 199 12.28 -14.56 -0.89
N LEU A 200 11.20 -15.19 -0.44
CA LEU A 200 11.11 -16.64 -0.36
C LEU A 200 10.81 -17.16 -1.76
N GLU A 201 11.45 -18.27 -2.16
CA GLU A 201 11.32 -18.81 -3.51
C GLU A 201 9.85 -18.95 -3.94
N PRO A 202 9.52 -18.65 -5.21
CA PRO A 202 8.17 -18.80 -5.72
C PRO A 202 7.72 -20.25 -5.59
N MET A 203 6.76 -20.50 -4.73
CA MET A 203 6.12 -21.81 -4.67
C MET A 203 5.05 -21.88 -5.76
N THR A 204 5.04 -22.98 -6.50
CA THR A 204 3.88 -23.33 -7.33
C THR A 204 2.72 -23.65 -6.39
N LEU A 205 1.62 -22.90 -6.52
CA LEU A 205 0.48 -22.97 -5.61
C LEU A 205 -0.36 -24.24 -5.80
#